data_AF-A0A849H091-F1
#
_entry.id   AF-A0A849H091-F1
#
_cell.length_a   1.000
_cell.length_b   1.000
_cell.length_c   1.000
_cell.angle_alpha   90.00
_cell.angle_beta   90.00
_cell.angle_gamma   90.00
#
_symmetry.space_group_name_H-M   'P 1'
#
loop_
_entity.id
_entity.type
_entity.pdbx_description
1 polymer ?
#
loop_
_entity_poly.entity_id
_entity_poly.type
_entity_poly.pdbx_seq_one_letter_code
_entity_poly.pdbx_strand_id
1 'polypeptide(L)'
;MPRNQDERRYSDEEFAVILRTASETPEALPPTLPPDSQDGLTLSEITEIAQEVGIDPEKVSRAAALLPPSETSALTKLIGGGPRYRMECTAQGAVPTEELRRVVEVARTTTGIQGETREVLGGVEWTGSTGTTGYGVSVTPRGDETHLQASANHTEVMAGIYGGVGMGVMGAISLTLAKLVFGESDAGIIASILSGAPAGFLVARTVWTRSAKRYRRRLLHLLDLMRREAEDAVEDAGSENAVEEVTGRLGGDGVKDAPDEAGEER
;
A
#
# COMPACT_ATOMS: atom_id res chain seq x y z
N MET A 1 -6.25 22.58 -24.86
CA MET A 1 -6.99 21.31 -24.89
C MET A 1 -7.55 21.07 -23.49
N PRO A 2 -8.85 21.31 -23.23
CA PRO A 2 -9.44 20.95 -21.94
C PRO A 2 -9.43 19.42 -21.81
N ARG A 3 -8.84 18.89 -20.74
CA ARG A 3 -8.85 17.45 -20.44
C ARG A 3 -10.28 17.05 -20.06
N ASN A 4 -10.79 15.97 -20.65
CA ASN A 4 -12.10 15.41 -20.36
C ASN A 4 -12.11 14.83 -18.93
N GLN A 5 -12.35 15.68 -17.92
CA GLN A 5 -12.38 15.26 -16.51
C GLN A 5 -13.62 14.43 -16.18
N ASP A 6 -14.67 14.54 -17.00
CA ASP A 6 -15.91 13.79 -16.84
C ASP A 6 -15.74 12.29 -17.14
N GLU A 7 -14.78 11.92 -18.00
CA GLU A 7 -14.45 10.51 -18.29
C GLU A 7 -13.54 9.87 -17.23
N ARG A 8 -12.90 10.67 -16.37
CA ARG A 8 -12.01 10.14 -15.33
C ARG A 8 -12.84 9.52 -14.22
N ARG A 9 -12.51 8.28 -13.84
CA ARG A 9 -12.98 7.62 -12.62
C ARG A 9 -12.00 7.88 -11.49
N TYR A 10 -12.55 8.32 -10.36
CA TYR A 10 -11.87 8.63 -9.13
C TYR A 10 -12.11 7.48 -8.14
N SER A 11 -11.05 7.02 -7.50
CA SER A 11 -11.11 6.02 -6.43
C SER A 11 -11.80 6.57 -5.17
N ASP A 12 -12.18 5.68 -4.25
CA ASP A 12 -12.82 6.03 -2.99
C ASP A 12 -11.95 7.00 -2.15
N GLU A 13 -10.62 6.81 -2.19
CA GLU A 13 -9.67 7.69 -1.53
C GLU A 13 -9.62 9.08 -2.19
N GLU A 14 -9.61 9.12 -3.53
CA GLU A 14 -9.63 10.39 -4.28
C GLU A 14 -10.95 11.13 -4.07
N PHE A 15 -12.08 10.41 -4.03
CA PHE A 15 -13.39 10.94 -3.70
C PHE A 15 -13.40 11.60 -2.31
N ALA A 16 -12.90 10.90 -1.29
CA ALA A 16 -12.82 11.43 0.07
C ALA A 16 -11.95 12.70 0.15
N VAL A 17 -10.86 12.74 -0.62
CA VAL A 17 -10.00 13.93 -0.74
C VAL A 17 -10.73 15.08 -1.45
N ILE A 18 -11.42 14.81 -2.57
CA ILE A 18 -12.21 15.82 -3.29
C ILE A 18 -13.25 16.45 -2.35
N LEU A 19 -14.02 15.64 -1.65
CA LEU A 19 -15.05 16.13 -0.74
C LEU A 19 -14.47 16.92 0.42
N ARG A 20 -13.37 16.46 1.02
CA ARG A 20 -12.68 17.18 2.10
C ARG A 20 -12.14 18.54 1.63
N THR A 21 -11.56 18.58 0.44
CA THR A 21 -11.05 19.83 -0.14
C THR A 21 -12.18 20.77 -0.56
N ALA A 22 -13.32 20.23 -1.03
CA ALA A 22 -14.48 21.01 -1.43
C ALA A 22 -15.30 21.55 -0.25
N SER A 23 -15.31 20.85 0.90
CA SER A 23 -16.11 21.20 2.07
C SER A 23 -15.46 22.21 3.02
N GLU A 24 -14.16 22.51 2.87
CA GLU A 24 -13.38 23.44 3.71
C GLU A 24 -13.54 23.21 5.23
N THR A 25 -14.06 22.04 5.64
CA THR A 25 -14.45 21.73 7.02
C THR A 25 -13.74 20.43 7.46
N PRO A 26 -12.93 20.45 8.52
CA PRO A 26 -12.17 19.28 8.97
C PRO A 26 -12.99 18.08 9.49
N GLU A 27 -14.31 18.21 9.63
CA GLU A 27 -15.15 17.33 10.46
C GLU A 27 -16.43 16.87 9.74
N ALA A 28 -16.36 16.62 8.43
CA ALA A 28 -17.45 15.97 7.71
C ALA A 28 -17.17 14.46 7.62
N LEU A 29 -18.06 13.65 8.23
CA LEU A 29 -18.10 12.20 8.03
C LEU A 29 -18.24 11.93 6.51
N PRO A 30 -17.44 11.03 5.91
CA PRO A 30 -17.59 10.72 4.50
C PRO A 30 -18.99 10.15 4.24
N PRO A 31 -19.71 10.62 3.20
CA PRO A 31 -21.00 10.05 2.83
C PRO A 31 -20.84 8.57 2.47
N THR A 32 -21.84 7.77 2.84
CA THR A 32 -21.85 6.32 2.59
C THR A 32 -21.94 6.06 1.09
N LEU A 33 -20.93 5.41 0.53
CA LEU A 33 -20.87 5.11 -0.90
C LEU A 33 -21.88 4.03 -1.31
N PRO A 34 -22.38 4.06 -2.56
CA PRO A 34 -23.16 2.97 -3.12
C PRO A 34 -22.34 1.66 -3.17
N PRO A 35 -22.93 0.50 -2.86
CA PRO A 35 -22.22 -0.79 -2.74
C PRO A 35 -21.60 -1.33 -4.04
N ASP A 36 -21.90 -0.73 -5.21
CA ASP A 36 -21.42 -1.16 -6.53
C ASP A 36 -20.23 -0.34 -7.08
N SER A 37 -19.60 0.52 -6.27
CA SER A 37 -18.60 1.50 -6.74
C SER A 37 -17.18 0.94 -6.99
N GLN A 38 -17.02 -0.37 -7.23
CA GLN A 38 -15.69 -1.02 -7.36
C GLN A 38 -14.81 -0.47 -8.50
N ASP A 39 -15.40 0.22 -9.48
CA ASP A 39 -14.69 0.82 -10.62
C ASP A 39 -14.36 2.32 -10.43
N GLY A 40 -14.76 2.94 -9.31
CA GLY A 40 -14.60 4.37 -9.01
C GLY A 40 -15.67 5.26 -9.66
N LEU A 41 -15.83 6.47 -9.13
CA LEU A 41 -16.87 7.44 -9.51
C LEU A 41 -16.35 8.48 -10.51
N THR A 42 -17.17 8.85 -11.48
CA THR A 42 -16.91 9.97 -12.40
C THR A 42 -17.10 11.32 -11.71
N LEU A 43 -16.53 12.39 -12.27
CA LEU A 43 -16.69 13.74 -11.71
C LEU A 43 -18.17 14.16 -11.63
N SER A 44 -18.99 13.72 -12.59
CA SER A 44 -20.44 13.94 -12.59
C SER A 44 -21.11 13.25 -11.41
N GLU A 45 -20.81 11.97 -11.17
CA GLU A 45 -21.36 11.20 -10.03
C GLU A 45 -20.93 11.78 -8.68
N ILE A 46 -19.66 12.22 -8.56
CA ILE A 46 -19.16 12.88 -7.35
C ILE A 46 -19.89 14.21 -7.10
N THR A 47 -20.15 14.95 -8.16
CA THR A 47 -20.84 16.24 -8.10
C THR A 47 -22.30 16.07 -7.70
N GLU A 48 -22.97 15.02 -8.21
CA GLU A 48 -24.35 14.66 -7.82
C GLU A 48 -24.43 14.35 -6.31
N ILE A 49 -23.55 13.48 -5.81
CA ILE A 49 -23.48 13.13 -4.37
C ILE A 49 -23.14 14.37 -3.51
N ALA A 50 -22.22 15.22 -3.98
CA ALA A 50 -21.83 16.44 -3.27
C ALA A 50 -22.99 17.45 -3.19
N GLN A 51 -23.81 17.55 -4.24
CA GLN A 51 -24.99 18.42 -4.26
C GLN A 51 -26.06 17.94 -3.26
N GLU A 52 -26.24 16.63 -3.10
CA GLU A 52 -27.19 16.07 -2.12
C GLU A 52 -26.87 16.49 -0.68
N VAL A 53 -25.59 16.73 -0.38
CA VAL A 53 -25.12 17.21 0.94
C VAL A 53 -24.84 18.72 0.98
N GLY A 54 -25.23 19.47 -0.05
CA GLY A 54 -25.13 20.93 -0.09
C GLY A 54 -23.74 21.49 -0.40
N ILE A 55 -22.83 20.69 -0.96
CA ILE A 55 -21.50 21.14 -1.39
C ILE A 55 -21.61 21.73 -2.81
N ASP A 56 -21.01 22.91 -3.01
CA ASP A 56 -21.01 23.63 -4.27
C ASP A 56 -20.26 22.85 -5.39
N PRO A 57 -20.91 22.56 -6.53
CA PRO A 57 -20.29 21.89 -7.68
C PRO A 57 -19.00 22.53 -8.19
N GLU A 58 -18.88 23.86 -8.12
CA GLU A 58 -17.66 24.55 -8.54
C GLU A 58 -16.49 24.26 -7.59
N LYS A 59 -16.76 24.08 -6.29
CA LYS A 59 -15.74 23.67 -5.31
C LYS A 59 -15.29 22.24 -5.53
N VAL A 60 -16.21 21.34 -5.92
CA VAL A 60 -15.90 19.95 -6.28
C VAL A 60 -15.01 19.89 -7.52
N SER A 61 -15.37 20.62 -8.59
CA SER A 61 -14.58 20.70 -9.81
C SER A 61 -13.18 21.27 -9.56
N ARG A 62 -13.08 22.33 -8.73
CA ARG A 62 -11.79 22.91 -8.33
C ARG A 62 -10.95 21.95 -7.49
N ALA A 63 -11.55 21.25 -6.53
CA ALA A 63 -10.88 20.23 -5.73
C ALA A 63 -10.37 19.07 -6.60
N ALA A 64 -11.19 18.58 -7.53
CA ALA A 64 -10.82 17.54 -8.49
C ALA A 64 -9.65 17.96 -9.41
N ALA A 65 -9.59 19.24 -9.79
CA ALA A 65 -8.49 19.80 -10.59
C ALA A 65 -7.17 19.96 -9.81
N LEU A 66 -7.23 20.04 -8.47
CA LEU A 66 -6.05 20.10 -7.60
C LEU A 66 -5.42 18.73 -7.34
N LEU A 67 -6.17 17.64 -7.54
CA LEU A 67 -5.61 16.30 -7.43
C LEU A 67 -4.61 16.04 -8.55
N PRO A 68 -3.43 15.50 -8.23
CA PRO A 68 -2.55 14.97 -9.26
C PRO A 68 -3.31 13.91 -10.06
N PRO A 69 -3.05 13.79 -11.38
CA PRO A 69 -3.65 12.72 -12.17
C PRO A 69 -3.37 11.38 -11.49
N SER A 70 -4.43 10.60 -11.24
CA SER A 70 -4.36 9.31 -10.57
C SER A 70 -3.17 8.51 -11.11
N GLU A 71 -2.30 7.99 -10.25
CA GLU A 71 -1.15 7.15 -10.66
C GLU A 71 -1.60 5.92 -11.49
N THR A 72 -2.89 5.58 -11.46
CA THR A 72 -3.53 4.66 -12.39
C THR A 72 -3.89 5.36 -13.71
N SER A 73 -2.89 5.84 -14.43
CA SER A 73 -3.05 6.35 -15.81
C SER A 73 -3.76 5.31 -16.71
N ALA A 74 -4.48 5.75 -17.74
CA ALA A 74 -5.02 4.86 -18.78
C ALA A 74 -3.91 3.97 -19.39
N LEU A 75 -2.68 4.50 -19.45
CA LEU A 75 -1.49 3.74 -19.82
C LEU A 75 -1.19 2.61 -18.83
N THR A 76 -1.34 2.85 -17.52
CA THR A 76 -1.19 1.86 -16.45
C THR A 76 -2.19 0.71 -16.60
N LYS A 77 -3.45 1.00 -16.95
CA LYS A 77 -4.45 -0.02 -17.28
C LYS A 77 -4.10 -0.77 -18.58
N LEU A 78 -3.60 -0.06 -19.59
CA LEU A 78 -3.17 -0.62 -20.88
C LEU A 78 -1.89 -1.47 -20.81
N ILE A 79 -1.00 -1.26 -19.83
CA ILE A 79 0.18 -2.10 -19.60
C ILE A 79 -0.08 -3.23 -18.58
N GLY A 80 -1.11 -3.11 -17.75
CA GLY A 80 -1.64 -4.23 -16.95
C GLY A 80 -1.43 -4.09 -15.46
N GLY A 81 -1.34 -2.86 -14.97
CA GLY A 81 -1.17 -2.50 -13.56
C GLY A 81 0.02 -1.57 -13.35
N GLY A 82 -0.01 -0.82 -12.25
CA GLY A 82 1.06 0.09 -11.84
C GLY A 82 2.27 -0.64 -11.30
N PRO A 83 3.48 -0.09 -11.44
CA PRO A 83 4.69 -0.68 -10.87
C PRO A 83 4.82 -0.45 -9.36
N ARG A 84 4.02 0.48 -8.80
CA ARG A 84 4.00 0.82 -7.39
C ARG A 84 2.77 0.23 -6.73
N TYR A 85 2.98 -0.41 -5.59
CA TYR A 85 1.92 -0.92 -4.74
C TYR A 85 2.11 -0.34 -3.35
N ARG A 86 1.02 0.15 -2.76
CA ARG A 86 0.92 0.55 -1.36
C ARG A 86 -0.31 -0.14 -0.80
N MET A 87 -0.15 -0.81 0.33
CA MET A 87 -1.21 -1.52 1.04
C MET A 87 -1.15 -1.11 2.50
N GLU A 88 -2.31 -0.97 3.11
CA GLU A 88 -2.45 -0.50 4.48
C GLU A 88 -3.40 -1.46 5.22
N CYS A 89 -3.10 -1.72 6.48
CA CYS A 89 -4.01 -2.38 7.40
C CYS A 89 -3.89 -1.78 8.80
N THR A 90 -4.87 -2.07 9.64
CA THR A 90 -4.85 -1.75 11.06
C THR A 90 -4.86 -3.04 11.87
N ALA A 91 -4.06 -3.08 12.93
CA ALA A 91 -4.12 -4.08 13.98
C ALA A 91 -4.83 -3.48 15.20
N GLN A 92 -5.62 -4.30 15.89
CA GLN A 92 -6.28 -3.89 17.12
C GLN A 92 -5.25 -3.80 18.26
N GLY A 93 -5.32 -2.73 19.04
CA GLY A 93 -4.39 -2.46 20.11
C GLY A 93 -3.19 -1.61 19.69
N ALA A 94 -2.66 -0.89 20.67
CA ALA A 94 -1.44 -0.11 20.52
C ALA A 94 -0.23 -0.98 20.84
N VAL A 95 0.55 -1.34 19.81
CA VAL A 95 1.80 -2.08 20.02
C VAL A 95 2.79 -1.17 20.77
N PRO A 96 3.34 -1.62 21.91
CA PRO A 96 4.38 -0.88 22.64
C PRO A 96 5.59 -0.60 21.76
N THR A 97 6.25 0.55 21.97
CA THR A 97 7.36 1.01 21.12
C THR A 97 8.51 -0.01 21.06
N GLU A 98 8.70 -0.73 22.15
CA GLU A 98 9.72 -1.77 22.36
C GLU A 98 9.47 -3.00 21.47
N GLU A 99 8.20 -3.34 21.24
CA GLU A 99 7.77 -4.49 20.45
C GLU A 99 7.58 -4.15 18.96
N LEU A 100 7.52 -2.86 18.59
CA LEU A 100 7.47 -2.43 17.17
C LEU A 100 8.63 -2.99 16.35
N ARG A 101 9.81 -3.17 16.96
CA ARG A 101 10.97 -3.77 16.28
C ARG A 101 10.72 -5.22 15.90
N ARG A 102 9.96 -5.98 16.71
CA ARG A 102 9.63 -7.38 16.44
C ARG A 102 8.76 -7.50 15.18
N VAL A 103 7.75 -6.63 15.07
CA VAL A 103 6.87 -6.55 13.89
C VAL A 103 7.66 -6.22 12.61
N VAL A 104 8.62 -5.30 12.70
CA VAL A 104 9.48 -4.95 11.55
C VAL A 104 10.48 -6.06 11.21
N GLU A 105 10.98 -6.81 12.20
CA GLU A 105 11.87 -7.94 11.97
C GLU A 105 11.17 -9.10 11.23
N VAL A 106 9.87 -9.31 11.45
CA VAL A 106 9.04 -10.22 10.64
C VAL A 106 9.07 -9.80 9.17
N ALA A 107 8.95 -8.50 8.89
CA ALA A 107 9.00 -8.01 7.52
C ALA A 107 10.39 -8.20 6.89
N ARG A 108 11.45 -7.94 7.65
CA ARG A 108 12.84 -8.16 7.21
C ARG A 108 13.12 -9.64 6.92
N THR A 109 12.71 -10.53 7.82
CA THR A 109 12.95 -11.98 7.69
C THR A 109 12.13 -12.58 6.56
N THR A 110 10.86 -12.18 6.42
CA THR A 110 9.96 -12.68 5.37
C THR A 110 10.40 -12.23 3.98
N THR A 111 10.86 -10.98 3.85
CA THR A 111 11.34 -10.46 2.57
C THR A 111 12.76 -10.92 2.25
N GLY A 112 13.59 -11.19 3.27
CA GLY A 112 15.00 -11.51 3.13
C GLY A 112 15.86 -10.33 2.67
N ILE A 113 15.33 -9.10 2.77
CA ILE A 113 15.94 -7.88 2.22
C ILE A 113 16.63 -7.14 3.35
N GLN A 114 17.86 -6.69 3.09
CA GLN A 114 18.57 -5.79 3.99
C GLN A 114 18.16 -4.35 3.70
N GLY A 115 17.93 -3.58 4.77
CA GLY A 115 17.39 -2.22 4.67
C GLY A 115 17.75 -1.38 5.88
N GLU A 116 17.42 -0.11 5.80
CA GLU A 116 17.59 0.85 6.88
C GLU A 116 16.30 0.96 7.68
N THR A 117 16.40 0.81 9.00
CA THR A 117 15.32 1.07 9.94
C THR A 117 15.48 2.48 10.50
N ARG A 118 14.40 3.26 10.47
CA ARG A 118 14.32 4.60 11.06
C ARG A 118 13.14 4.63 12.04
N GLU A 119 13.37 5.19 13.22
CA GLU A 119 12.29 5.51 14.14
C GLU A 119 11.73 6.90 13.76
N VAL A 120 10.43 6.98 13.49
CA VAL A 120 9.76 8.21 13.03
C VAL A 120 8.46 8.39 13.81
N LEU A 121 8.36 9.50 14.57
CA LEU A 121 7.15 9.90 15.30
C LEU A 121 6.55 8.81 16.22
N GLY A 122 7.41 8.05 16.91
CA GLY A 122 6.97 6.95 17.78
C GLY A 122 6.56 5.67 17.04
N GLY A 123 6.73 5.64 15.72
CA GLY A 123 6.63 4.45 14.89
C GLY A 123 8.00 4.01 14.36
N VAL A 124 8.02 2.86 13.67
CA VAL A 124 9.20 2.31 13.02
C VAL A 124 8.95 2.18 11.52
N GLU A 125 9.84 2.76 10.73
CA GLU A 125 9.87 2.62 9.28
C GLU A 125 11.09 1.79 8.86
N TRP A 126 10.89 0.80 8.01
CA TRP A 126 11.95 0.02 7.39
C TRP A 126 11.87 0.15 5.88
N THR A 127 12.99 0.51 5.27
CA THR A 127 13.10 0.62 3.80
C THR A 127 14.27 -0.21 3.30
N GLY A 128 14.03 -1.01 2.27
CA GLY A 128 15.04 -1.89 1.68
C GLY A 128 14.94 -1.89 0.18
N SER A 129 16.03 -2.24 -0.50
CA SER A 129 15.98 -2.47 -1.94
C SER A 129 16.78 -3.71 -2.31
N THR A 130 16.35 -4.39 -3.37
CA THR A 130 17.04 -5.54 -3.95
C THR A 130 17.19 -5.28 -5.43
N GLY A 131 18.32 -4.70 -5.83
CA GLY A 131 18.67 -4.40 -7.22
C GLY A 131 17.55 -3.65 -7.96
N THR A 132 16.62 -4.41 -8.51
CA THR A 132 15.47 -3.97 -9.31
C THR A 132 14.18 -3.67 -8.54
N THR A 133 14.12 -3.81 -7.20
CA THR A 133 12.88 -3.58 -6.44
C THR A 133 13.13 -2.89 -5.11
N GLY A 134 12.38 -1.82 -4.84
CA GLY A 134 12.32 -1.18 -3.53
C GLY A 134 11.13 -1.69 -2.70
N TYR A 135 11.33 -1.86 -1.41
CA TYR A 135 10.32 -2.19 -0.41
C TYR A 135 10.36 -1.16 0.72
N GLY A 136 9.19 -0.81 1.25
CA GLY A 136 9.07 0.05 2.41
C GLY A 136 7.95 -0.45 3.31
N VAL A 137 8.20 -0.54 4.60
CA VAL A 137 7.24 -0.92 5.63
C VAL A 137 7.24 0.16 6.69
N SER A 138 6.08 0.58 7.15
CA SER A 138 5.95 1.45 8.31
C SER A 138 4.91 0.91 9.28
N VAL A 139 5.24 1.01 10.56
CA VAL A 139 4.38 0.61 11.68
C VAL A 139 4.28 1.82 12.61
N THR A 140 3.08 2.32 12.84
CA THR A 140 2.87 3.51 13.68
C THR A 140 1.68 3.28 14.61
N PRO A 141 1.90 3.29 15.94
CA PRO A 141 0.81 3.25 16.90
C PRO A 141 0.02 4.57 16.87
N ARG A 142 -1.30 4.49 16.86
CA ARG A 142 -2.22 5.65 16.81
C ARG A 142 -3.43 5.42 17.72
N GLY A 143 -3.39 5.98 18.92
CA GLY A 143 -4.44 5.76 19.91
C GLY A 143 -4.47 4.29 20.32
N ASP A 144 -5.61 3.62 20.15
CA ASP A 144 -5.82 2.22 20.50
C ASP A 144 -5.60 1.24 19.32
N GLU A 145 -5.10 1.74 18.19
CA GLU A 145 -4.84 0.93 16.99
C GLU A 145 -3.40 1.09 16.50
N THR A 146 -2.90 0.09 15.80
CA THR A 146 -1.59 0.14 15.16
C THR A 146 -1.76 0.14 13.64
N HIS A 147 -1.33 1.22 12.98
CA HIS A 147 -1.35 1.30 11.52
C HIS A 147 -0.11 0.64 10.95
N LEU A 148 -0.32 -0.27 10.01
CA LEU A 148 0.74 -0.93 9.26
C LEU A 148 0.59 -0.59 7.79
N GLN A 149 1.67 -0.16 7.16
CA GLN A 149 1.72 0.11 5.74
C GLN A 149 2.88 -0.68 5.13
N ALA A 150 2.62 -1.30 3.97
CA ALA A 150 3.62 -1.99 3.18
C ALA A 150 3.57 -1.46 1.74
N SER A 151 4.74 -1.17 1.19
CA SER A 151 4.91 -0.61 -0.15
C SER A 151 5.99 -1.34 -0.93
N ALA A 152 5.80 -1.42 -2.24
CA ALA A 152 6.76 -2.01 -3.17
C ALA A 152 6.81 -1.21 -4.48
N ASN A 153 8.02 -1.03 -5.01
CA ASN A 153 8.28 -0.36 -6.28
C ASN A 153 9.02 -1.30 -7.23
N HIS A 154 8.33 -1.71 -8.30
CA HIS A 154 8.80 -2.64 -9.32
C HIS A 154 9.04 -1.96 -10.67
N THR A 155 9.33 -0.66 -10.69
CA THR A 155 9.50 0.11 -11.94
C THR A 155 10.60 -0.48 -12.82
N GLU A 156 11.73 -0.86 -12.22
CA GLU A 156 12.85 -1.45 -12.97
C GLU A 156 12.54 -2.86 -13.47
N VAL A 157 11.81 -3.67 -12.70
CA VAL A 157 11.32 -4.99 -13.15
C VAL A 157 10.38 -4.84 -14.34
N MET A 158 9.47 -3.86 -14.29
CA MET A 158 8.56 -3.56 -15.39
C MET A 158 9.35 -3.16 -16.64
N ALA A 159 10.33 -2.26 -16.49
CA ALA A 159 11.22 -1.84 -17.58
C ALA A 159 12.00 -3.03 -18.16
N GLY A 160 12.49 -3.95 -17.32
CA GLY A 160 13.18 -5.16 -17.76
C GLY A 160 12.27 -6.13 -18.53
N ILE A 161 11.00 -6.29 -18.14
CA ILE A 161 10.04 -7.14 -18.86
C ILE A 161 9.72 -6.55 -20.24
N TYR A 162 9.39 -5.25 -20.30
CA TYR A 162 9.07 -4.60 -21.57
C TYR A 162 10.29 -4.45 -22.48
N GLY A 163 11.43 -4.03 -21.92
CA GLY A 163 12.68 -3.82 -22.65
C GLY A 163 13.42 -5.11 -23.02
N GLY A 164 13.31 -6.17 -22.22
CA GLY A 164 13.94 -7.46 -22.48
C GLY A 164 13.03 -8.41 -23.23
N VAL A 165 11.96 -8.88 -22.57
CA VAL A 165 11.04 -9.88 -23.13
C VAL A 165 10.26 -9.30 -24.30
N GLY A 166 9.68 -8.11 -24.12
CA GLY A 166 8.88 -7.45 -25.16
C GLY A 166 9.68 -7.18 -26.43
N MET A 167 10.85 -6.53 -26.30
CA MET A 167 11.72 -6.24 -27.43
C MET A 167 12.33 -7.50 -28.06
N GLY A 168 12.68 -8.52 -27.27
CA GLY A 168 13.21 -9.78 -27.78
C GLY A 168 12.20 -10.51 -28.68
N VAL A 169 10.95 -10.61 -28.23
CA VAL A 169 9.86 -11.21 -29.02
C VAL A 169 9.56 -10.37 -30.27
N MET A 170 9.50 -9.05 -30.11
CA MET A 170 9.33 -8.13 -31.24
C MET A 170 10.42 -8.35 -32.29
N GLY A 171 11.69 -8.37 -31.90
CA GLY A 171 12.82 -8.56 -32.79
C GLY A 171 12.79 -9.91 -33.50
N ALA A 172 12.49 -10.99 -32.78
CA ALA A 172 12.38 -12.33 -33.37
C ALA A 172 11.27 -12.41 -34.44
N ILE A 173 10.09 -11.87 -34.14
CA ILE A 173 8.96 -11.87 -35.08
C ILE A 173 9.25 -10.98 -36.28
N SER A 174 9.82 -9.80 -36.05
CA SER A 174 10.20 -8.86 -37.12
C SER A 174 11.22 -9.49 -38.06
N LEU A 175 12.28 -10.11 -37.54
CA LEU A 175 13.29 -10.78 -38.35
C LEU A 175 12.71 -11.93 -39.19
N THR A 176 11.77 -12.69 -38.62
CA THR A 176 11.12 -13.80 -39.30
C THR A 176 10.21 -13.31 -40.43
N LEU A 177 9.41 -12.26 -40.18
CA LEU A 177 8.51 -11.66 -41.17
C LEU A 177 9.26 -10.92 -42.28
N ALA A 178 10.36 -10.22 -41.95
CA ALA A 178 11.22 -9.58 -42.95
C ALA A 178 11.72 -10.60 -43.98
N LYS A 179 12.28 -11.72 -43.50
CA LYS A 179 12.79 -12.80 -44.35
C LYS A 179 11.69 -13.47 -45.20
N LEU A 180 10.49 -13.66 -44.63
CA LEU A 180 9.42 -14.41 -45.29
C LEU A 180 8.64 -13.57 -46.31
N VAL A 181 8.38 -12.30 -46.02
CA VAL A 181 7.45 -11.46 -46.79
C VAL A 181 8.17 -10.49 -47.74
N PHE A 182 9.33 -9.96 -47.33
CA PHE A 182 9.95 -8.82 -48.02
C PHE A 182 11.33 -9.12 -48.62
N GLY A 183 11.91 -10.29 -48.36
CA GLY A 183 13.26 -10.65 -48.84
C GLY A 183 14.35 -9.76 -48.22
N GLU A 184 15.45 -9.52 -48.95
CA GLU A 184 16.60 -8.72 -48.50
C GLU A 184 16.45 -7.21 -48.78
N SER A 185 15.23 -6.70 -48.89
CA SER A 185 14.99 -5.27 -49.17
C SER A 185 15.03 -4.42 -47.89
N ASP A 186 15.69 -3.27 -47.93
CA ASP A 186 15.79 -2.32 -46.82
C ASP A 186 14.40 -1.82 -46.34
N ALA A 187 13.44 -1.71 -47.25
CA ALA A 187 12.04 -1.36 -46.93
C ALA A 187 11.32 -2.47 -46.14
N GLY A 188 11.71 -3.73 -46.34
CA GLY A 188 11.20 -4.89 -45.62
C GLY A 188 11.58 -4.90 -44.14
N ILE A 189 12.76 -4.39 -43.81
CA ILE A 189 13.25 -4.32 -42.43
C ILE A 189 12.41 -3.34 -41.61
N ILE A 190 12.11 -2.16 -42.14
CA ILE A 190 11.30 -1.14 -41.44
C ILE A 190 9.86 -1.61 -41.25
N ALA A 191 9.23 -2.17 -42.30
CA ALA A 191 7.87 -2.68 -42.23
C ALA A 191 7.71 -3.84 -41.23
N SER A 192 8.75 -4.67 -41.11
CA SER A 192 8.74 -5.81 -40.19
C SER A 192 8.77 -5.41 -38.71
N ILE A 193 9.48 -4.34 -38.34
CA ILE A 193 9.56 -3.83 -36.96
C ILE A 193 8.17 -3.41 -36.45
N LEU A 194 7.39 -2.74 -37.29
CA LEU A 194 6.01 -2.34 -36.98
C LEU A 194 5.08 -3.55 -36.78
N SER A 195 5.31 -4.64 -37.50
CA SER A 195 4.48 -5.85 -37.42
C SER A 195 4.74 -6.69 -36.16
N GLY A 196 5.97 -6.68 -35.63
CA GLY A 196 6.33 -7.43 -34.43
C GLY A 196 5.94 -6.74 -33.12
N ALA A 197 5.72 -5.43 -33.14
CA ALA A 197 5.49 -4.63 -31.94
C ALA A 197 4.24 -5.06 -31.12
N PRO A 198 3.07 -5.35 -31.73
CA PRO A 198 1.90 -5.81 -30.97
C PRO A 198 2.15 -7.15 -30.26
N ALA A 199 2.85 -8.07 -30.91
CA ALA A 199 3.15 -9.37 -30.34
C ALA A 199 4.13 -9.28 -29.15
N GLY A 200 5.19 -8.48 -29.29
CA GLY A 200 6.12 -8.20 -28.18
C GLY A 200 5.40 -7.54 -27.00
N PHE A 201 4.55 -6.55 -27.28
CA PHE A 201 3.76 -5.87 -26.26
C PHE A 201 2.81 -6.82 -25.51
N LEU A 202 2.10 -7.70 -26.21
CA LEU A 202 1.16 -8.65 -25.60
C LEU A 202 1.87 -9.68 -24.71
N VAL A 203 3.03 -10.19 -25.14
CA VAL A 203 3.83 -11.10 -24.31
C VAL A 203 4.32 -10.37 -23.05
N ALA A 204 4.88 -9.17 -23.20
CA ALA A 204 5.32 -8.36 -22.06
C ALA A 204 4.16 -8.05 -21.09
N ARG A 205 2.99 -7.62 -21.59
CA ARG A 205 1.78 -7.37 -20.79
C ARG A 205 1.32 -8.64 -20.05
N THR A 206 1.38 -9.79 -20.71
CA THR A 206 0.96 -11.06 -20.11
C THR A 206 1.91 -11.51 -18.99
N VAL A 207 3.22 -11.34 -19.19
CA VAL A 207 4.22 -11.62 -18.16
C VAL A 207 4.06 -10.63 -17.00
N TRP A 208 3.90 -9.33 -17.29
CA TRP A 208 3.72 -8.29 -16.30
C TRP A 208 2.46 -8.51 -15.44
N THR A 209 1.30 -8.70 -16.05
CA THR A 209 0.03 -8.93 -15.32
C THR A 209 0.10 -10.14 -14.39
N ARG A 210 0.78 -11.23 -14.82
CA ARG A 210 1.00 -12.40 -13.97
C ARG A 210 1.94 -12.09 -12.81
N SER A 211 3.04 -11.39 -13.07
CA SER A 211 4.00 -10.98 -12.04
C SER A 211 3.38 -10.00 -11.04
N ALA A 212 2.66 -8.99 -11.51
CA ALA A 212 1.89 -8.03 -10.72
C ALA A 212 0.94 -8.73 -9.72
N LYS A 213 0.16 -9.71 -10.21
CA LYS A 213 -0.72 -10.52 -9.34
C LYS A 213 0.05 -11.32 -8.28
N ARG A 214 1.29 -11.73 -8.57
CA ARG A 214 2.15 -12.43 -7.60
C ARG A 214 2.71 -11.45 -6.57
N TYR A 215 3.15 -10.27 -7.00
CA TYR A 215 3.68 -9.24 -6.10
C TYR A 215 2.62 -8.74 -5.13
N ARG A 216 1.40 -8.45 -5.62
CA ARG A 216 0.27 -8.07 -4.75
C ARG A 216 -0.02 -9.12 -3.69
N ARG A 217 -0.06 -10.41 -4.07
CA ARG A 217 -0.30 -11.51 -3.12
C ARG A 217 0.80 -11.62 -2.07
N ARG A 218 2.06 -11.42 -2.44
CA ARG A 218 3.19 -11.41 -1.48
C ARG A 218 3.09 -10.25 -0.51
N LEU A 219 2.75 -9.06 -1.00
CA LEU A 219 2.61 -7.87 -0.17
C LEU A 219 1.46 -8.02 0.83
N LEU A 220 0.32 -8.58 0.39
CA LEU A 220 -0.81 -8.89 1.27
C LEU A 220 -0.45 -9.96 2.31
N HIS A 221 0.29 -10.99 1.92
CA HIS A 221 0.75 -12.02 2.85
C HIS A 221 1.70 -11.45 3.91
N LEU A 222 2.64 -10.59 3.50
CA LEU A 222 3.53 -9.88 4.41
C LEU A 222 2.74 -9.02 5.41
N LEU A 223 1.76 -8.27 4.91
CA LEU A 223 0.92 -7.41 5.72
C LEU A 223 0.07 -8.21 6.73
N ASP A 224 -0.44 -9.38 6.34
CA ASP A 224 -1.17 -10.30 7.24
C ASP A 224 -0.25 -10.88 8.32
N LEU A 225 0.99 -11.22 8.00
CA LEU A 225 1.97 -11.69 9.00
C LEU A 225 2.33 -10.59 10.00
N MET A 226 2.58 -9.37 9.52
CA MET A 226 2.85 -8.23 10.40
C MET A 226 1.66 -7.89 11.29
N ARG A 227 0.43 -7.97 10.76
CA ARG A 227 -0.79 -7.73 11.58
C ARG A 227 -0.88 -8.74 12.71
N ARG A 228 -0.69 -10.04 12.41
CA ARG A 228 -0.72 -11.09 13.44
C ARG A 228 0.35 -10.87 14.51
N GLU A 229 1.58 -10.58 14.10
CA GLU A 229 2.66 -10.29 15.06
C GLU A 229 2.34 -9.06 15.93
N ALA A 230 1.71 -8.03 15.36
CA ALA A 230 1.29 -6.86 16.11
C ALA A 230 0.18 -7.20 17.13
N GLU A 231 -0.80 -8.02 16.74
CA GLU A 231 -1.87 -8.50 17.62
C GLU A 231 -1.31 -9.37 18.76
N ASP A 232 -0.40 -10.29 18.46
CA ASP A 232 0.28 -11.14 19.44
C ASP A 232 1.12 -10.31 20.43
N ALA A 233 1.83 -9.30 19.95
CA ALA A 233 2.63 -8.40 20.80
C ALA A 233 1.76 -7.56 21.77
N VAL A 234 0.54 -7.20 21.37
CA VAL A 234 -0.42 -6.51 22.25
C VAL A 234 -0.92 -7.46 23.34
N GLU A 235 -1.23 -8.71 22.99
CA GLU A 235 -1.71 -9.72 23.95
C GLU A 235 -0.64 -10.06 25.00
N ASP A 236 0.61 -10.24 24.58
CA ASP A 236 1.75 -10.50 25.47
C ASP A 236 1.94 -9.35 26.48
N ALA A 237 1.95 -8.10 26.00
CA ALA A 237 2.10 -6.91 26.85
C ALA A 237 0.92 -6.70 27.83
N GLY A 238 -0.29 -7.09 27.41
CA GLY A 238 -1.46 -7.10 28.29
C GLY A 238 -1.35 -8.15 29.40
N SER A 239 -0.79 -9.32 29.07
CA SER A 239 -0.61 -10.43 30.03
C SER A 239 0.42 -10.12 31.12
N GLU A 240 1.54 -9.47 30.78
CA GLU A 240 2.57 -9.07 31.75
C GLU A 240 2.03 -8.05 32.76
N ASN A 241 1.30 -7.04 32.28
CA ASN A 241 0.66 -6.03 33.14
C ASN A 241 -0.35 -6.65 34.11
N ALA A 242 -1.14 -7.63 33.66
CA ALA A 242 -2.12 -8.30 34.51
C ALA A 242 -1.45 -9.12 35.63
N VAL A 243 -0.30 -9.74 35.36
CA VAL A 243 0.47 -10.50 36.37
C VAL A 243 1.10 -9.57 37.41
N GLU A 244 1.63 -8.42 36.99
CA GLU A 244 2.14 -7.39 37.93
C GLU A 244 1.04 -6.80 38.81
N GLU A 245 -0.17 -6.54 38.28
CA GLU A 245 -1.27 -6.01 39.09
C GLU A 245 -1.74 -7.01 40.15
N VAL A 246 -1.82 -8.31 39.81
CA VAL A 246 -2.22 -9.37 40.73
C VAL A 246 -1.16 -9.59 41.82
N THR A 247 0.13 -9.59 41.46
CA THR A 247 1.23 -9.76 42.42
C THR A 247 1.45 -8.53 43.30
N GLY A 248 1.28 -7.32 42.76
CA GLY A 248 1.30 -6.07 43.51
C GLY A 248 0.17 -5.96 44.54
N ARG A 249 -1.04 -6.45 44.21
CA ARG A 249 -2.15 -6.53 45.18
C ARG A 249 -1.90 -7.52 46.31
N LEU A 250 -1.24 -8.65 46.03
CA LEU A 250 -0.97 -9.69 47.03
C LEU A 250 0.25 -9.38 47.91
N GLY A 251 1.19 -8.55 47.44
CA GLY A 251 2.38 -8.13 48.21
C GLY A 251 2.15 -6.96 49.18
N GLY A 252 1.02 -6.26 49.10
CA GLY A 252 0.78 -5.01 49.83
C GLY A 252 0.07 -5.11 51.19
N ASP A 253 -0.55 -6.25 51.52
CA ASP A 253 -1.51 -6.33 52.64
C ASP A 253 -1.07 -7.24 53.81
N GLY A 254 0.21 -7.62 53.87
CA GLY A 254 0.70 -8.69 54.77
C GLY A 254 1.68 -8.29 55.88
N VAL A 255 2.15 -7.04 55.97
CA VAL A 255 3.14 -6.64 57.00
C VAL A 255 2.71 -5.38 57.73
N LYS A 256 1.67 -5.51 58.55
CA LYS A 256 1.45 -4.61 59.68
C LYS A 256 0.84 -5.41 60.84
N ASP A 257 1.40 -5.18 62.02
CA ASP A 257 0.94 -5.65 63.32
C ASP A 257 1.35 -7.07 63.73
N ALA A 258 2.66 -7.28 63.88
CA ALA A 258 3.14 -8.04 65.03
C ALA A 258 3.17 -7.08 66.23
N PRO A 259 2.39 -7.32 67.30
CA PRO A 259 2.49 -6.53 68.52
C PRO A 259 3.81 -6.88 69.22
N ASP A 260 4.62 -5.86 69.43
CA ASP A 260 5.80 -5.90 70.30
C ASP A 260 5.30 -6.02 71.75
N GLU A 261 5.18 -7.26 72.22
CA GLU A 261 4.88 -7.55 73.63
C GLU A 261 6.07 -7.12 74.48
N ALA A 262 5.90 -5.99 75.18
CA ALA A 262 6.67 -5.63 76.34
C ALA A 262 6.43 -6.62 77.50
N GLY A 263 7.52 -7.00 78.17
CA GLY A 263 7.54 -7.73 79.45
C GLY A 263 8.97 -8.17 79.75
N GLU A 264 9.80 -7.33 80.38
CA GLU A 264 9.91 -7.20 81.84
C GLU A 264 10.36 -8.51 82.50
N GLU A 265 11.63 -8.60 82.90
CA GLU A 265 12.05 -9.01 84.25
C GLU A 265 13.57 -8.87 84.46
N ARG A 266 13.91 -7.99 85.42
CA ARG A 266 15.04 -7.98 86.36
C ARG A 266 16.49 -7.73 85.90
#